data_AF-X1SHA1-F1
#
_entry.id   AF-X1SHA1-F1
#
_cell.length_a   1.000
_cell.length_b   1.000
_cell.length_c   1.000
_cell.angle_alpha   90.00
_cell.angle_beta   90.00
_cell.angle_gamma   90.00
#
_symmetry.space_group_name_H-M   'P 1'
#
loop_
_entity.id
_entity.type
_entity.pdbx_description
1 polymer ?
#
loop_
_entity_poly.entity_id
_entity_poly.type
_entity_poly.pdbx_seq_one_letter_code
_entity_poly.pdbx_strand_id
1 'polypeptide(L)' 'MSKRCFVIMPFSKTTDNHTEEYWTEFFHQFIQPTVENLGYECVRSAARPKNIIKGILEELYSAE' A
#
# COMPACT_ATOMS: atom_id res chain seq x y z
N MET A 1 -6.40 -8.13 18.13
CA MET A 1 -6.57 -7.43 16.83
C MET A 1 -5.19 -7.28 16.23
N SER A 2 -4.99 -7.68 14.97
CA SER A 2 -3.74 -7.43 14.24
C SER A 2 -3.63 -5.93 13.97
N LYS A 3 -2.47 -5.34 14.26
CA LYS A 3 -2.23 -3.91 13.96
C LYS A 3 -2.24 -3.70 12.45
N ARG A 4 -2.85 -2.61 11.98
CA ARG A 4 -2.87 -2.29 10.55
C ARG A 4 -1.57 -1.64 10.11
N CYS A 5 -1.00 -2.12 9.01
CA CYS A 5 0.16 -1.56 8.33
C CYS A 5 -0.29 -0.99 6.99
N PHE A 6 -0.19 0.33 6.85
CA PHE A 6 -0.57 1.03 5.64
C PHE A 6 0.64 1.29 4.75
N VAL A 7 0.61 0.75 3.53
CA VAL A 7 1.72 0.83 2.58
C VAL A 7 1.45 1.91 1.54
N ILE A 8 2.35 2.90 1.53
CA ILE A 8 2.39 3.95 0.51
C ILE A 8 3.53 3.59 -0.46
N MET A 9 3.17 3.35 -1.71
CA MET A 9 4.10 2.99 -2.77
C MET A 9 3.68 3.62 -4.09
N PRO A 10 4.54 3.63 -5.12
CA PRO A 10 4.17 4.20 -6.41
C PRO A 10 2.95 3.51 -7.03
N PHE A 11 2.04 4.32 -7.56
CA PHE A 11 0.83 3.86 -8.26
C PHE A 11 1.00 3.78 -9.77
N SER A 12 2.01 4.46 -10.29
CA SER A 12 2.26 4.61 -11.70
C SER A 12 3.68 4.20 -12.02
N LYS A 13 3.96 4.11 -13.32
CA LYS A 13 5.31 3.90 -13.84
C LYS A 13 6.30 4.89 -13.21
N THR A 14 7.36 4.38 -12.62
CA THR A 14 8.47 5.19 -12.09
C THR A 14 9.70 5.12 -12.99
N THR A 15 9.94 3.99 -13.65
CA THR A 15 10.94 3.81 -14.71
C THR A 15 10.44 2.84 -15.78
N ASP A 16 11.18 2.66 -16.88
CA ASP A 16 10.83 1.71 -17.95
C ASP A 16 10.59 0.27 -17.46
N ASN A 17 11.31 -0.15 -16.40
CA ASN A 17 11.20 -1.48 -15.82
C ASN A 17 10.26 -1.57 -14.62
N HIS A 18 9.72 -0.44 -14.13
CA HIS A 18 8.88 -0.38 -12.94
C HIS A 18 7.54 0.27 -13.31
N THR A 19 6.70 -0.51 -13.97
CA THR A 19 5.34 -0.12 -14.39
C THR A 19 4.35 -0.20 -13.22
N GLU A 20 3.11 0.22 -13.44
CA GLU A 20 2.03 0.05 -12.45
C GLU A 20 1.78 -1.44 -12.14
N GLU A 21 1.84 -2.30 -13.15
CA GLU A 21 1.74 -3.75 -12.99
C GLU A 21 2.88 -4.28 -12.14
N TYR A 22 4.12 -3.85 -12.40
CA TYR A 22 5.28 -4.22 -11.57
C TYR A 22 5.03 -3.87 -10.10
N TRP A 23 4.59 -2.65 -9.80
CA TRP A 23 4.34 -2.23 -8.42
C TRP A 23 3.19 -3.01 -7.77
N THR A 24 2.20 -3.40 -8.57
CA THR A 24 1.09 -4.23 -8.12
C THR A 24 1.53 -5.67 -7.83
N GLU A 25 2.32 -6.27 -8.71
CA GLU A 25 2.89 -7.59 -8.48
C GLU A 25 3.85 -7.58 -7.28
N PHE A 26 4.72 -6.58 -7.19
CA PHE A 26 5.65 -6.44 -6.09
C PHE A 26 4.95 -6.36 -4.72
N PHE A 27 3.83 -5.63 -4.65
CA PHE A 27 3.04 -5.57 -3.43
C PHE A 27 2.50 -6.94 -3.02
N HIS A 28 1.80 -7.63 -3.92
CA HIS A 28 1.13 -8.90 -3.61
C HIS A 28 2.12 -10.05 -3.40
N GLN A 29 3.26 -10.05 -4.09
CA GLN A 29 4.24 -11.14 -4.02
C GLN A 29 5.25 -10.97 -2.88
N PHE A 30 5.55 -9.74 -2.47
CA PHE A 30 6.61 -9.48 -1.48
C PHE A 30 6.10 -8.74 -0.24
N ILE A 31 5.50 -7.56 -0.41
CA ILE A 31 5.18 -6.68 0.72
C ILE A 31 4.06 -7.29 1.58
N GLN A 32 2.93 -7.63 0.97
CA GLN A 32 1.77 -8.16 1.66
C GLN A 32 2.09 -9.43 2.47
N PRO A 33 2.66 -10.50 1.88
CA PRO A 33 2.94 -11.72 2.64
C PRO A 33 3.98 -11.49 3.75
N THR A 34 4.97 -10.62 3.54
CA THR A 34 5.97 -10.32 4.57
C THR A 34 5.34 -9.63 5.77
N VAL A 35 4.50 -8.63 5.54
CA VAL A 35 3.84 -7.86 6.59
C VAL A 35 2.80 -8.71 7.34
N GLU A 36 2.02 -9.51 6.61
CA GLU A 36 1.03 -10.42 7.19
C GLU A 36 1.69 -11.53 8.03
N ASN A 37 2.83 -12.06 7.60
CA ASN A 37 3.59 -13.05 8.38
C ASN A 37 4.15 -12.48 9.70
N LEU A 38 4.31 -11.14 9.79
CA LEU A 38 4.68 -10.45 11.03
C LEU A 38 3.46 -10.18 11.94
N GLY A 39 2.26 -10.62 11.56
CA GLY A 39 1.03 -10.47 12.34
C GLY A 39 0.30 -9.14 12.15
N TYR A 40 0.61 -8.39 11.10
CA TYR A 40 -0.05 -7.13 10.76
C TYR A 40 -1.07 -7.32 9.63
N GLU A 41 -2.15 -6.54 9.66
CA GLU A 41 -3.04 -6.42 8.51
C GLU A 41 -2.39 -5.48 7.47
N CYS A 42 -2.07 -5.98 6.28
CA CYS A 42 -1.39 -5.18 5.26
C CYS A 42 -2.39 -4.54 4.30
N VAL A 43 -2.42 -3.20 4.24
CA VAL A 43 -3.32 -2.45 3.36
C VAL A 43 -2.50 -1.53 2.45
N ARG A 44 -2.67 -1.68 1.13
CA ARG A 44 -2.10 -0.75 0.16
C ARG A 44 -2.98 0.47 0.00
N SER A 45 -2.35 1.65 -0.06
CA SER A 45 -3.02 2.87 -0.53
C SER A 45 -3.65 2.66 -1.92
N ALA A 46 -4.83 3.26 -2.13
CA ALA A 46 -5.50 3.26 -3.42
C ALA A 46 -5.33 4.61 -4.11
N ALA A 47 -4.91 4.60 -5.38
CA ALA A 47 -4.86 5.80 -6.22
C ALA A 47 -6.29 6.25 -6.59
N ARG A 48 -7.03 6.82 -5.63
CA ARG A 48 -8.35 7.38 -5.92
C ARG A 48 -8.18 8.75 -6.59
N PRO A 49 -8.97 9.08 -7.64
CA PRO A 49 -8.88 10.35 -8.36
C PRO A 49 -9.12 11.61 -7.51
N LYS A 50 -9.61 11.45 -6.27
CA LYS A 50 -9.80 12.55 -5.31
C LYS A 50 -8.81 12.43 -4.17
N ASN A 51 -7.88 13.38 -4.12
CA ASN A 51 -6.96 13.68 -3.01
C ASN A 51 -6.43 12.45 -2.26
N ILE A 52 -5.46 11.78 -2.88
CA ILE A 52 -4.69 10.69 -2.27
C ILE A 52 -4.16 11.04 -0.89
N ILE A 53 -3.79 12.30 -0.66
CA ILE A 53 -3.33 12.84 0.63
C ILE A 53 -4.43 12.72 1.69
N LYS A 54 -5.69 13.02 1.35
CA LYS A 54 -6.81 12.91 2.29
C LYS A 54 -7.02 11.45 2.68
N GLY A 55 -6.98 10.52 1.72
CA GLY A 55 -7.09 9.10 2.01
C GLY A 55 -5.94 8.59 2.89
N ILE A 56 -4.70 9.00 2.61
CA ILE A 56 -3.54 8.66 3.46
C ILE A 56 -3.74 9.19 4.89
N LEU A 57 -4.19 10.44 5.06
CA LEU A 57 -4.42 11.03 6.38
C LEU A 57 -5.57 10.36 7.14
N GLU A 58 -6.66 9.99 6.46
CA GLU A 58 -7.78 9.27 7.06
C GLU A 58 -7.36 7.88 7.56
N GLU A 59 -6.58 7.15 6.75
CA GLU A 59 -6.06 5.81 7.11
C GLU A 59 -5.02 5.90 8.25
N LEU A 60 -4.15 6.91 8.25
CA LEU A 60 -3.21 7.14 9.36
C LEU A 60 -3.91 7.54 10.66
N TYR A 61 -4.94 8.38 10.58
CA TYR A 61 -5.68 8.84 11.75
C TYR A 61 -6.54 7.74 12.38
N SER A 62 -7.05 6.80 11.57
CA SER A 62 -7.93 5.71 12.01
C SER A 62 -7.22 4.39 12.31
N ALA A 63 -5.88 4.35 12.20
CA ALA A 63 -5.08 3.19 12.57
C ALA A 63 -4.93 3.10 14.11
N GLU A 64 -5.87 2.40 14.75
CA GLU A 64 -5.80 2.00 16.18
C GLU A 64 -4.87 0.80 16.43
#